data_AF-A0A257HIS1-F1
#
_entry.id   AF-A0A257HIS1-F1
#
_cell.length_a   1.000
_cell.length_b   1.000
_cell.length_c   1.000
_cell.angle_alpha   90.00
_cell.angle_beta   90.00
_cell.angle_gamma   90.00
#
_symmetry.space_group_name_H-M   'P 1'
#
loop_
_entity.id
_entity.type
_entity.pdbx_description
1 polymer ?
#
loop_
_entity_poly.entity_id
_entity_poly.type
_entity_poly.pdbx_seq_one_letter_code
_entity_poly.pdbx_strand_id
1 'polypeptide(L)'
;MTAPTSAPPGATRRQRLVAIALMCCAFACFSALDATAKWLTPRIGVIETSWVRFTSAFLLAALVLRPWSHREILRSVRPKVQIIRALLLLASTILNFLALQYLQLTETMTIMFTQPLVVALISGPLLGEWIGPRRLAAIGVGFLGVLLITRPGAGGIHWAAVYSFIGVGCYAGYSMLTRYLAGHDSSATTLFYSSAAGVLLLSPVMLFIWHAKPDGWTLLMMAATGFWASLGHWLLILAHRHVSAAVLSPFLYTQIIWMLALGYFIFGDLPDRWTLAGASIVICAGIYLLHRERVRKSVDYA
;
A
#
# COMPACT_ATOMS: atom_id res chain seq x y z
N MET A 1 -11.43 44.28 4.69
CA MET A 1 -12.14 43.10 5.22
C MET A 1 -12.30 42.11 4.09
N THR A 2 -11.36 41.18 3.96
CA THR A 2 -11.37 40.10 2.96
C THR A 2 -11.84 38.82 3.64
N ALA A 3 -12.98 38.29 3.20
CA ALA A 3 -13.56 37.05 3.72
C ALA A 3 -12.60 35.86 3.52
N PRO A 4 -12.52 34.90 4.45
CA PRO A 4 -11.77 33.68 4.22
C PRO A 4 -12.57 32.73 3.33
N THR A 5 -11.98 32.43 2.18
CA THR A 5 -12.00 31.16 1.42
C THR A 5 -13.08 30.14 1.81
N SER A 6 -14.05 29.98 0.91
CA SER A 6 -14.99 28.86 0.90
C SER A 6 -14.26 27.52 0.92
N ALA A 7 -14.59 26.67 1.90
CA ALA A 7 -14.20 25.27 1.90
C ALA A 7 -14.70 24.59 0.60
N PRO A 8 -13.92 23.68 -0.01
CA PRO A 8 -14.35 23.02 -1.24
C PRO A 8 -15.67 22.28 -1.00
N PRO A 9 -16.61 22.31 -1.96
CA PRO A 9 -17.91 21.64 -1.82
C PRO A 9 -17.70 20.17 -1.50
N GLY A 10 -18.33 19.69 -0.43
CA GLY A 10 -18.22 18.30 0.01
C GLY A 10 -18.55 17.34 -1.15
N ALA A 11 -17.64 16.40 -1.43
CA ALA A 11 -17.76 15.49 -2.57
C ALA A 11 -19.17 14.88 -2.68
N THR A 12 -19.73 14.94 -3.89
CA THR A 12 -21.07 14.40 -4.21
C THR A 12 -21.14 12.91 -3.84
N ARG A 13 -22.34 12.40 -3.54
CA ARG A 13 -22.54 10.97 -3.23
C ARG A 13 -21.94 10.06 -4.31
N ARG A 14 -22.09 10.46 -5.59
CA ARG A 14 -21.53 9.76 -6.75
C ARG A 14 -19.99 9.72 -6.71
N GLN A 15 -19.33 10.86 -6.48
CA GLN A 15 -17.86 10.92 -6.37
C GLN A 15 -17.34 10.05 -5.21
N ARG A 16 -18.07 9.98 -4.09
CA ARG A 16 -17.70 9.09 -2.99
C ARG A 16 -17.77 7.62 -3.39
N LEU A 17 -18.84 7.19 -4.03
CA LEU A 17 -18.99 5.79 -4.47
C LEU A 17 -17.90 5.41 -5.50
N VAL A 18 -17.59 6.32 -6.43
CA VAL A 18 -16.49 6.12 -7.39
C VAL A 18 -15.15 5.98 -6.67
N ALA A 19 -14.83 6.85 -5.71
CA ALA A 19 -13.59 6.77 -4.95
C ALA A 19 -13.47 5.46 -4.15
N ILE A 20 -14.57 5.01 -3.55
CA ILE A 20 -14.63 3.74 -2.83
C ILE A 20 -14.37 2.56 -3.77
N ALA A 21 -15.04 2.53 -4.92
CA ALA A 21 -14.84 1.47 -5.92
C ALA A 21 -13.40 1.44 -6.43
N LEU A 22 -12.83 2.60 -6.77
CA LEU A 22 -11.43 2.73 -7.18
C LEU A 22 -10.48 2.21 -6.09
N MET A 23 -10.76 2.52 -4.83
CA MET A 23 -9.94 2.08 -3.69
C MET A 23 -10.00 0.56 -3.50
N CYS A 24 -11.19 -0.05 -3.56
CA CYS A 24 -11.33 -1.51 -3.49
C CYS A 24 -10.61 -2.21 -4.65
N CYS A 25 -10.74 -1.67 -5.88
CA CYS A 25 -10.01 -2.19 -7.04
C CYS A 25 -8.49 -2.02 -6.90
N ALA A 26 -8.01 -0.91 -6.32
CA ALA A 26 -6.60 -0.71 -6.04
C ALA A 26 -6.05 -1.80 -5.11
N PHE A 27 -6.77 -2.12 -4.04
CA PHE A 27 -6.38 -3.19 -3.10
C PHE A 27 -6.46 -4.59 -3.71
N ALA A 28 -7.41 -4.85 -4.60
CA ALA A 28 -7.42 -6.09 -5.39
C ALA A 28 -6.16 -6.19 -6.28
N CYS A 29 -5.78 -5.08 -6.93
CA CYS A 29 -4.54 -5.03 -7.74
C CYS A 29 -3.29 -5.24 -6.87
N PHE A 30 -3.21 -4.63 -5.69
CA PHE A 30 -2.09 -4.87 -4.77
C PHE A 30 -2.03 -6.32 -4.27
N SER A 31 -3.18 -6.97 -4.10
CA SER A 31 -3.20 -8.39 -3.75
C SER A 31 -2.73 -9.27 -4.90
N ALA A 32 -3.12 -8.95 -6.13
CA ALA A 32 -2.61 -9.62 -7.33
C ALA A 32 -1.10 -9.40 -7.51
N LEU A 33 -0.60 -8.18 -7.25
CA LEU A 33 0.83 -7.86 -7.23
C LEU A 33 1.59 -8.74 -6.23
N ASP A 34 1.11 -8.83 -5.00
CA ASP A 34 1.79 -9.61 -3.96
C ASP A 34 1.73 -11.12 -4.29
N ALA A 35 0.64 -11.60 -4.89
CA ALA A 35 0.54 -12.97 -5.36
C ALA A 35 1.53 -13.26 -6.51
N THR A 36 1.63 -12.41 -7.53
CA THR A 36 2.61 -12.62 -8.60
C THR A 36 4.04 -12.51 -8.09
N ALA A 37 4.31 -11.60 -7.15
CA ALA A 37 5.62 -11.46 -6.52
C ALA A 37 5.99 -12.67 -5.65
N LYS A 38 5.06 -13.21 -4.85
CA LYS A 38 5.26 -14.44 -4.08
C LYS A 38 5.55 -15.62 -4.98
N TRP A 39 4.93 -15.69 -6.15
CA TRP A 39 5.21 -16.74 -7.13
C TRP A 39 6.57 -16.54 -7.82
N LEU A 40 6.97 -15.31 -8.15
CA LEU A 40 8.24 -15.01 -8.83
C LEU A 40 9.47 -15.12 -7.94
N THR A 41 9.34 -14.69 -6.69
CA THR A 41 10.47 -14.54 -5.76
C THR A 41 11.34 -15.80 -5.63
N PRO A 42 10.77 -17.03 -5.47
CA PRO A 42 11.57 -18.25 -5.41
C PRO A 42 12.25 -18.65 -6.73
N ARG A 43 11.80 -18.10 -7.88
CA ARG A 43 12.27 -18.47 -9.22
C ARG A 43 13.40 -17.58 -9.72
N ILE A 44 13.29 -16.28 -9.46
CA ILE A 44 14.24 -15.30 -9.98
C ILE A 44 14.97 -14.52 -8.89
N GLY A 45 14.54 -14.62 -7.63
CA GLY A 45 15.10 -13.86 -6.50
C GLY A 45 14.28 -12.61 -6.16
N VAL A 46 14.44 -12.14 -4.92
CA VAL A 46 13.66 -11.01 -4.38
C VAL A 46 14.05 -9.68 -5.04
N ILE A 47 15.35 -9.46 -5.24
CA ILE A 47 15.86 -8.20 -5.78
C ILE A 47 15.51 -8.09 -7.26
N GLU A 48 15.60 -9.20 -7.99
CA GLU A 48 15.19 -9.36 -9.38
C GLU A 48 13.67 -9.14 -9.52
N THR A 49 12.85 -9.78 -8.68
CA THR A 49 11.39 -9.57 -8.66
C THR A 49 11.03 -8.11 -8.37
N SER A 50 11.75 -7.47 -7.45
CA SER A 50 11.59 -6.05 -7.14
C SER A 50 11.97 -5.16 -8.33
N TRP A 51 13.12 -5.42 -8.98
CA TRP A 51 13.52 -4.69 -10.17
C TRP A 51 12.50 -4.84 -11.30
N VAL A 52 12.05 -6.06 -11.57
CA VAL A 52 11.01 -6.36 -12.56
C VAL A 52 9.76 -5.54 -12.29
N ARG A 53 9.25 -5.54 -11.05
CA ARG A 53 8.09 -4.74 -10.64
C ARG A 53 8.26 -3.26 -11.00
N PHE A 54 9.40 -2.65 -10.62
CA PHE A 54 9.64 -1.23 -10.86
C PHE A 54 9.87 -0.92 -12.35
N THR A 55 10.61 -1.76 -13.07
CA THR A 55 10.88 -1.59 -14.50
C THR A 55 9.61 -1.71 -15.32
N SER A 56 8.80 -2.74 -15.11
CA SER A 56 7.54 -2.91 -15.83
C SER A 56 6.52 -1.82 -15.46
N ALA A 57 6.44 -1.40 -14.19
CA ALA A 57 5.62 -0.24 -13.81
C ALA A 57 6.11 1.07 -14.44
N PHE A 58 7.42 1.29 -14.52
CA PHE A 58 8.03 2.47 -15.15
C PHE A 58 7.76 2.51 -16.65
N LEU A 59 7.93 1.39 -17.36
CA LEU A 59 7.64 1.29 -18.80
C LEU A 59 6.17 1.58 -19.08
N LEU A 60 5.25 1.01 -18.30
CA LEU A 60 3.82 1.29 -18.41
C LEU A 60 3.50 2.76 -18.13
N ALA A 61 4.06 3.33 -17.06
CA ALA A 61 3.87 4.74 -16.73
C ALA A 61 4.43 5.65 -17.83
N ALA A 62 5.62 5.36 -18.38
CA ALA A 62 6.22 6.11 -19.47
C ALA A 62 5.39 6.04 -20.76
N LEU A 63 4.83 4.87 -21.08
CA LEU A 63 3.98 4.67 -22.26
C LEU A 63 2.66 5.45 -22.15
N VAL A 64 2.01 5.38 -20.99
CA VAL A 64 0.69 6.00 -20.76
C VAL A 64 0.81 7.50 -20.53
N LEU A 65 1.75 7.93 -19.70
CA LEU A 65 1.89 9.34 -19.30
C LEU A 65 2.67 10.17 -20.32
N ARG A 66 3.41 9.53 -21.24
CA ARG A 66 4.20 10.16 -22.31
C ARG A 66 4.98 11.39 -21.82
N PRO A 67 5.92 11.22 -20.86
CA PRO A 67 6.64 12.35 -20.25
C PRO A 67 7.44 13.17 -21.27
N TRP A 68 7.78 12.58 -22.42
CA TRP A 68 8.40 13.22 -23.58
C TRP A 68 7.54 14.35 -24.19
N SER A 69 6.21 14.18 -24.17
CA SER A 69 5.24 15.16 -24.65
C SER A 69 4.77 16.09 -23.54
N HIS A 70 4.80 15.65 -22.29
CA HIS A 70 4.36 16.41 -21.11
C HIS A 70 5.51 16.57 -20.11
N ARG A 71 6.46 17.45 -20.45
CA ARG A 71 7.69 17.68 -19.67
C ARG A 71 7.45 18.16 -18.23
N GLU A 72 6.27 18.70 -17.94
CA GLU A 72 5.86 19.09 -16.58
C GLU A 72 5.85 17.90 -15.62
N ILE A 73 5.62 16.68 -16.12
CA ILE A 73 5.67 15.44 -15.32
C ILE A 73 7.08 15.17 -14.79
N LEU A 74 8.11 15.66 -15.48
CA LEU A 74 9.52 15.48 -15.09
C LEU A 74 9.99 16.51 -14.05
N ARG A 75 9.18 17.51 -13.71
CA ARG A 75 9.55 18.56 -12.76
C ARG A 75 8.76 18.37 -11.47
N SER A 76 9.46 17.98 -10.39
CA SER A 76 8.93 18.02 -9.03
C SER A 76 9.30 19.35 -8.36
N VAL A 77 8.34 19.93 -7.62
CA VAL A 77 8.54 21.12 -6.79
C VAL A 77 9.43 20.80 -5.58
N ARG A 78 9.40 19.55 -5.08
CA ARG A 78 10.18 19.09 -3.92
C ARG A 78 10.91 17.78 -4.21
N PRO A 79 11.97 17.80 -5.03
CA PRO A 79 12.65 16.58 -5.50
C PRO A 79 13.25 15.75 -4.36
N LYS A 80 13.81 16.39 -3.32
CA LYS A 80 14.37 15.67 -2.16
C LYS A 80 13.33 14.82 -1.44
N VAL A 81 12.12 15.35 -1.27
CA VAL A 81 11.02 14.65 -0.59
C VAL A 81 10.48 13.52 -1.47
N GLN A 82 10.40 13.72 -2.78
CA GLN A 82 10.04 12.65 -3.73
C GLN A 82 11.04 11.50 -3.70
N ILE A 83 12.34 11.80 -3.64
CA ILE A 83 13.39 10.76 -3.57
C ILE A 83 13.26 9.95 -2.28
N ILE A 84 13.17 10.62 -1.12
CA ILE A 84 13.01 9.91 0.18
C ILE A 84 11.73 9.06 0.17
N ARG A 85 10.62 9.60 -0.34
CA ARG A 85 9.37 8.85 -0.49
C ARG A 85 9.54 7.63 -1.38
N ALA A 86 10.21 7.78 -2.52
CA ALA A 86 10.44 6.68 -3.46
C ALA A 86 11.37 5.61 -2.86
N LEU A 87 12.38 6.01 -2.08
CA LEU A 87 13.24 5.10 -1.32
C LEU A 87 12.47 4.32 -0.25
N LEU A 88 11.56 4.98 0.48
CA LEU A 88 10.70 4.31 1.46
C LEU A 88 9.76 3.30 0.78
N LEU A 89 9.22 3.65 -0.40
CA LEU A 89 8.41 2.71 -1.20
C LEU A 89 9.25 1.50 -1.66
N LEU A 90 10.45 1.74 -2.19
CA LEU A 90 11.38 0.70 -2.60
C LEU A 90 11.74 -0.23 -1.44
N ALA A 91 12.13 0.34 -0.29
CA ALA A 91 12.44 -0.43 0.92
C ALA A 91 11.24 -1.24 1.39
N SER A 92 10.04 -0.63 1.47
CA SER A 92 8.82 -1.35 1.85
C SER A 92 8.49 -2.51 0.91
N THR A 93 8.76 -2.33 -0.39
CA THR A 93 8.55 -3.35 -1.42
C THR A 93 9.50 -4.53 -1.25
N ILE A 94 10.80 -4.26 -1.11
CA ILE A 94 11.82 -5.31 -0.93
C ILE A 94 11.56 -6.08 0.37
N LEU A 95 11.24 -5.38 1.46
CA LEU A 95 10.92 -6.00 2.75
C LEU A 95 9.65 -6.85 2.69
N ASN A 96 8.62 -6.39 1.97
CA ASN A 96 7.40 -7.16 1.75
C ASN A 96 7.69 -8.43 0.93
N PHE A 97 8.47 -8.34 -0.16
CA PHE A 97 8.80 -9.50 -0.97
C PHE A 97 9.71 -10.50 -0.22
N LEU A 98 10.65 -10.01 0.60
CA LEU A 98 11.42 -10.84 1.54
C LEU A 98 10.50 -11.56 2.53
N ALA A 99 9.48 -10.89 3.05
CA ALA A 99 8.51 -11.52 3.95
C ALA A 99 7.66 -12.58 3.23
N LEU A 100 7.18 -12.28 2.02
CA LEU A 100 6.36 -13.18 1.20
C LEU A 100 7.08 -14.47 0.78
N GLN A 101 8.41 -14.47 0.79
CA GLN A 101 9.20 -15.69 0.56
C GLN A 101 8.95 -16.76 1.64
N TYR A 102 8.61 -16.34 2.85
CA TYR A 102 8.47 -17.25 4.00
C TYR A 102 7.06 -17.25 4.62
N LEU A 103 6.30 -16.17 4.44
CA LEU A 103 5.00 -15.98 5.07
C LEU A 103 3.84 -16.16 4.06
N GLN A 104 2.68 -16.51 4.58
CA GLN A 104 1.44 -16.52 3.81
C GLN A 104 1.01 -15.09 3.45
N LEU A 105 0.26 -14.95 2.34
CA LEU A 105 -0.27 -13.63 1.92
C LEU A 105 -1.13 -12.99 3.02
N THR A 106 -1.93 -13.82 3.71
CA THR A 106 -2.80 -13.37 4.80
C THR A 106 -2.00 -12.91 6.02
N GLU A 107 -0.88 -13.57 6.33
CA GLU A 107 -0.01 -13.21 7.45
C GLU A 107 0.67 -11.85 7.22
N THR A 108 1.27 -11.65 6.04
CA THR A 108 1.92 -10.37 5.70
C THR A 108 0.93 -9.22 5.71
N MET A 109 -0.26 -9.42 5.12
CA MET A 109 -1.32 -8.42 5.10
C MET A 109 -1.84 -8.09 6.50
N THR A 110 -1.94 -9.09 7.36
CA THR A 110 -2.34 -8.87 8.74
C THR A 110 -1.31 -8.02 9.48
N ILE A 111 -0.02 -8.27 9.33
CA ILE A 111 1.03 -7.42 9.91
C ILE A 111 0.93 -6.00 9.34
N MET A 112 0.64 -5.84 8.04
CA MET A 112 0.40 -4.53 7.42
C MET A 112 -0.76 -3.75 8.05
N PHE A 113 -1.74 -4.41 8.67
CA PHE A 113 -2.81 -3.72 9.42
C PHE A 113 -2.35 -3.03 10.70
N THR A 114 -1.08 -3.18 11.09
CA THR A 114 -0.46 -2.32 12.11
C THR A 114 -0.05 -0.94 11.57
N GLN A 115 -0.05 -0.74 10.24
CA GLN A 115 0.27 0.54 9.60
C GLN A 115 -0.51 1.73 10.18
N PRO A 116 -1.84 1.68 10.41
CA PRO A 116 -2.57 2.79 11.01
C PRO A 116 -2.05 3.18 12.40
N LEU A 117 -1.54 2.22 13.19
CA LEU A 117 -0.93 2.48 14.50
C LEU A 117 0.42 3.19 14.36
N VAL A 118 1.27 2.71 13.45
CA VAL A 118 2.58 3.34 13.20
C VAL A 118 2.39 4.74 12.62
N VAL A 119 1.45 4.91 11.69
CA VAL A 119 1.08 6.22 11.15
C VAL A 119 0.55 7.12 12.28
N ALA A 120 -0.29 6.59 13.17
CA ALA A 120 -0.83 7.36 14.28
C ALA A 120 0.25 7.86 15.25
N LEU A 121 1.23 7.00 15.55
CA LEU A 121 2.33 7.29 16.45
C LEU A 121 3.27 8.36 15.85
N ILE A 122 3.53 8.28 14.54
CA ILE A 122 4.40 9.22 13.84
C ILE A 122 3.67 10.54 13.52
N SER A 123 2.34 10.52 13.30
CA SER A 123 1.61 11.71 12.83
C SER A 123 1.48 12.79 13.90
N GLY A 124 1.34 12.41 15.18
CA GLY A 124 1.27 13.37 16.29
C GLY A 124 2.50 14.29 16.33
N PRO A 125 3.73 13.75 16.46
CA PRO A 125 4.96 14.53 16.51
C PRO A 125 5.27 15.30 15.22
N LEU A 126 5.05 14.71 14.04
CA LEU A 126 5.45 15.32 12.77
C LEU A 126 4.46 16.37 12.25
N LEU A 127 3.16 16.17 12.48
CA LEU A 127 2.09 16.97 11.85
C LEU A 127 1.24 17.73 12.87
N GLY A 128 1.42 17.49 14.17
CA GLY A 128 0.57 18.05 15.23
C GLY A 128 -0.85 17.48 15.26
N GLU A 129 -1.16 16.51 14.40
CA GLU A 129 -2.47 15.87 14.28
C GLU A 129 -2.58 14.70 15.26
N TRP A 130 -2.88 14.99 16.53
CA TRP A 130 -3.09 13.96 17.55
C TRP A 130 -4.39 13.19 17.31
N ILE A 131 -4.30 11.87 17.39
CA ILE A 131 -5.44 10.99 17.20
C ILE A 131 -6.22 10.86 18.50
N GLY A 132 -7.52 11.10 18.43
CA GLY A 132 -8.40 10.98 19.59
C GLY A 132 -8.37 9.58 20.23
N PRO A 133 -8.54 9.49 21.55
CA PRO A 133 -8.29 8.27 22.34
C PRO A 133 -9.12 7.07 21.88
N ARG A 134 -10.32 7.32 21.36
CA ARG A 134 -11.20 6.25 20.91
C ARG A 134 -10.84 5.70 19.52
N ARG A 135 -10.16 6.47 18.66
CA ARG A 135 -9.56 5.97 17.41
C ARG A 135 -8.30 5.17 17.72
N LEU A 136 -7.52 5.62 18.72
CA LEU A 136 -6.40 4.84 19.25
C LEU A 136 -6.87 3.48 19.83
N ALA A 137 -7.99 3.46 20.55
CA ALA A 137 -8.58 2.21 21.04
C ALA A 137 -8.98 1.25 19.91
N ALA A 138 -9.63 1.74 18.85
CA ALA A 138 -10.00 0.91 17.70
C ALA A 138 -8.77 0.36 16.96
N ILE A 139 -7.72 1.18 16.82
CA ILE A 139 -6.43 0.74 16.27
C ILE A 139 -5.79 -0.32 17.19
N GLY A 140 -5.84 -0.13 18.51
CA GLY A 140 -5.36 -1.09 19.50
C GLY A 140 -6.09 -2.43 19.42
N VAL A 141 -7.42 -2.42 19.25
CA VAL A 141 -8.21 -3.65 19.02
C VAL A 141 -7.82 -4.32 17.70
N GLY A 142 -7.62 -3.55 16.62
CA GLY A 142 -7.08 -4.08 15.37
C GLY A 142 -5.70 -4.72 15.56
N PHE A 143 -4.83 -4.10 16.36
CA PHE A 143 -3.51 -4.62 16.72
C PHE A 143 -3.59 -5.91 17.54
N LEU A 144 -4.56 -6.05 18.46
CA LEU A 144 -4.83 -7.32 19.15
C LEU A 144 -5.23 -8.42 18.15
N GLY A 145 -6.02 -8.08 17.14
CA GLY A 145 -6.31 -8.98 16.01
C GLY A 145 -5.02 -9.42 15.29
N VAL A 146 -4.09 -8.50 15.05
CA VAL A 146 -2.77 -8.83 14.47
C VAL A 146 -1.94 -9.73 15.39
N LEU A 147 -1.89 -9.45 16.69
CA LEU A 147 -1.19 -10.28 17.67
C LEU A 147 -1.77 -11.69 17.75
N LEU A 148 -3.08 -11.82 17.59
CA LEU A 148 -3.77 -13.11 17.58
C LEU A 148 -3.36 -13.98 16.40
N ILE A 149 -3.14 -13.36 15.23
CA ILE A 149 -2.69 -14.05 14.01
C ILE A 149 -1.20 -14.35 14.10
N THR A 150 -0.40 -13.37 14.52
CA THR A 150 1.06 -13.51 14.58
C THR A 150 1.54 -14.41 15.71
N ARG A 151 0.76 -14.63 16.79
CA ARG A 151 1.05 -15.59 17.87
C ARG A 151 2.49 -15.54 18.41
N PRO A 152 2.97 -14.38 18.90
CA PRO A 152 4.30 -14.29 19.48
C PRO A 152 4.44 -15.23 20.70
N GLY A 153 5.46 -16.09 20.68
CA GLY A 153 5.81 -16.97 21.81
C GLY A 153 5.32 -18.42 21.76
N ALA A 154 4.43 -18.78 20.83
CA ALA A 154 3.93 -20.16 20.69
C ALA A 154 4.78 -21.05 19.74
N GLY A 155 6.02 -20.65 19.44
CA GLY A 155 6.90 -21.33 18.47
C GLY A 155 6.56 -21.09 16.99
N GLY A 156 5.59 -20.21 16.67
CA GLY A 156 5.03 -20.04 15.32
C GLY A 156 5.43 -18.79 14.54
N ILE A 157 6.18 -17.84 15.12
CA ILE A 157 6.67 -16.68 14.35
C ILE A 157 7.89 -17.08 13.55
N HIS A 158 7.72 -17.19 12.24
CA HIS A 158 8.86 -17.19 11.34
C HIS A 158 9.57 -15.84 11.44
N TRP A 159 10.89 -15.85 11.59
CA TRP A 159 11.73 -14.66 11.78
C TRP A 159 11.52 -13.59 10.69
N ALA A 160 11.05 -14.00 9.51
CA ALA A 160 10.66 -13.12 8.41
C ALA A 160 9.55 -12.12 8.74
N ALA A 161 8.78 -12.32 9.82
CA ALA A 161 7.81 -11.32 10.31
C ALA A 161 8.48 -9.97 10.63
N VAL A 162 9.75 -9.97 11.04
CA VAL A 162 10.54 -8.76 11.26
C VAL A 162 10.61 -7.89 10.00
N TYR A 163 10.74 -8.50 8.82
CA TYR A 163 10.72 -7.74 7.56
C TYR A 163 9.38 -7.05 7.34
N SER A 164 8.26 -7.70 7.63
CA SER A 164 6.94 -7.07 7.54
C SER A 164 6.83 -5.90 8.50
N PHE A 165 7.26 -6.04 9.76
CA PHE A 165 7.22 -4.94 10.75
C PHE A 165 8.07 -3.73 10.34
N ILE A 166 9.30 -3.94 9.88
CA ILE A 166 10.15 -2.85 9.36
C ILE A 166 9.50 -2.24 8.11
N GLY A 167 8.94 -3.09 7.24
CA GLY A 167 8.21 -2.69 6.04
C GLY A 167 7.02 -1.77 6.35
N VAL A 168 6.29 -2.04 7.43
CA VAL A 168 5.20 -1.17 7.92
C VAL A 168 5.72 0.23 8.24
N GLY A 169 6.88 0.33 8.91
CA GLY A 169 7.52 1.61 9.22
C GLY A 169 7.87 2.39 7.95
N CYS A 170 8.50 1.73 6.98
CA CYS A 170 8.82 2.34 5.68
C CYS A 170 7.54 2.78 4.94
N TYR A 171 6.52 1.93 4.91
CA TYR A 171 5.26 2.22 4.22
C TYR A 171 4.47 3.34 4.90
N ALA A 172 4.49 3.42 6.24
CA ALA A 172 3.89 4.52 6.99
C ALA A 172 4.55 5.86 6.63
N GLY A 173 5.89 5.91 6.61
CA GLY A 173 6.63 7.09 6.16
C GLY A 173 6.32 7.45 4.70
N TYR A 174 6.30 6.46 3.81
CA TYR A 174 5.88 6.62 2.41
C TYR A 174 4.47 7.23 2.30
N SER A 175 3.51 6.70 3.05
CA SER A 175 2.11 7.16 3.03
C SER A 175 2.00 8.62 3.51
N MET A 176 2.74 8.99 4.56
CA MET A 176 2.79 10.37 5.05
C MET A 176 3.39 11.34 4.04
N LEU A 177 4.55 10.99 3.46
CA LEU A 177 5.18 11.84 2.45
C LEU A 177 4.33 11.94 1.18
N THR A 178 3.60 10.88 0.83
CA THR A 178 2.61 10.92 -0.25
C THR A 178 1.52 11.95 0.04
N ARG A 179 0.99 11.97 1.27
CA ARG A 179 -0.01 12.97 1.69
C ARG A 179 0.54 14.39 1.65
N TYR A 180 1.78 14.60 2.09
CA TYR A 180 2.43 15.90 2.04
C TYR A 180 2.66 16.39 0.60
N LEU A 181 3.10 15.50 -0.29
CA LEU A 181 3.37 15.83 -1.70
C LEU A 181 2.11 15.98 -2.56
N ALA A 182 0.96 15.43 -2.14
CA ALA A 182 -0.29 15.55 -2.88
C ALA A 182 -0.76 17.00 -3.11
N GLY A 183 -0.34 17.95 -2.25
CA GLY A 183 -0.59 19.38 -2.41
C GLY A 183 0.48 20.15 -3.18
N HIS A 184 1.57 19.49 -3.62
CA HIS A 184 2.75 20.15 -4.19
C HIS A 184 3.11 19.62 -5.59
N ASP A 185 2.95 18.33 -5.84
CA ASP A 185 3.28 17.68 -7.11
C ASP A 185 2.06 17.00 -7.74
N SER A 186 2.08 16.87 -9.07
CA SER A 186 1.04 16.13 -9.78
C SER A 186 1.09 14.63 -9.45
N SER A 187 -0.07 13.98 -9.54
CA SER A 187 -0.22 12.52 -9.45
C SER A 187 0.68 11.77 -10.45
N ALA A 188 0.78 12.28 -11.67
CA ALA A 188 1.59 11.70 -12.73
C ALA A 188 3.09 11.81 -12.42
N THR A 189 3.55 12.98 -11.98
CA THR A 189 4.94 13.21 -11.52
C THR A 189 5.29 12.23 -10.41
N THR A 190 4.40 12.13 -9.42
CA THR A 190 4.59 11.27 -8.24
C THR A 190 4.69 9.79 -8.60
N LEU A 191 3.86 9.30 -9.53
CA LEU A 191 3.93 7.91 -10.02
C LEU A 191 5.20 7.65 -10.84
N PHE A 192 5.58 8.59 -11.70
CA PHE A 192 6.78 8.49 -12.53
C PHE A 192 8.05 8.41 -11.67
N TYR A 193 8.24 9.33 -10.72
CA TYR A 193 9.38 9.34 -9.81
C TYR A 193 9.47 8.08 -8.95
N SER A 194 8.33 7.59 -8.44
CA SER A 194 8.28 6.33 -7.67
C SER A 194 8.75 5.14 -8.49
N SER A 195 8.31 5.05 -9.74
CA SER A 195 8.67 3.93 -10.62
C SER A 195 10.12 4.03 -11.07
N ALA A 196 10.58 5.24 -11.43
CA ALA A 196 11.94 5.50 -11.89
C ALA A 196 12.99 5.24 -10.80
N ALA A 197 12.71 5.58 -9.54
CA ALA A 197 13.67 5.39 -8.45
C ALA A 197 14.08 3.91 -8.29
N GLY A 198 13.12 2.99 -8.33
CA GLY A 198 13.40 1.56 -8.26
C GLY A 198 14.23 1.06 -9.43
N VAL A 199 13.94 1.53 -10.65
CA VAL A 199 14.74 1.20 -11.85
C VAL A 199 16.16 1.71 -11.69
N LEU A 200 16.33 3.00 -11.37
CA LEU A 200 17.66 3.62 -11.27
C LEU A 200 18.53 2.99 -10.19
N LEU A 201 17.95 2.61 -9.06
CA LEU A 201 18.69 2.06 -7.91
C LEU A 201 19.00 0.57 -8.07
N LEU A 202 18.07 -0.21 -8.64
CA LEU A 202 18.25 -1.65 -8.75
C LEU A 202 18.95 -2.07 -10.05
N SER A 203 18.87 -1.28 -11.13
CA SER A 203 19.50 -1.66 -12.42
C SER A 203 21.01 -1.89 -12.36
N PRO A 204 21.82 -1.09 -11.62
CA PRO A 204 23.25 -1.37 -11.48
C PRO A 204 23.52 -2.72 -10.81
N VAL A 205 22.67 -3.12 -9.85
CA VAL A 205 22.78 -4.41 -9.15
C VAL A 205 22.43 -5.56 -10.09
N MET A 206 21.44 -5.37 -10.98
CA MET A 206 21.01 -6.40 -11.94
C MET A 206 22.13 -6.85 -12.89
N LEU A 207 23.08 -5.96 -13.22
CA LEU A 207 24.23 -6.32 -14.06
C LEU A 207 25.09 -7.45 -13.45
N PHE A 208 25.05 -7.62 -12.13
CA PHE A 208 25.86 -8.61 -11.41
C PHE A 208 25.06 -9.84 -10.97
N ILE A 209 23.76 -9.69 -10.71
CA ILE A 209 22.95 -10.77 -10.11
C ILE A 209 21.98 -11.44 -11.09
N TRP A 210 21.72 -10.82 -12.25
CA TRP A 210 20.75 -11.37 -13.21
C TRP A 210 21.26 -12.64 -13.90
N HIS A 211 20.80 -13.80 -13.42
CA HIS A 211 21.11 -15.11 -14.02
C HIS A 211 19.85 -15.86 -14.47
N ALA A 212 18.67 -15.28 -14.22
CA ALA A 212 17.40 -15.91 -14.55
C ALA A 212 17.23 -16.07 -16.08
N LYS A 213 16.82 -17.27 -16.49
CA LYS A 213 16.40 -17.59 -17.87
C LYS A 213 14.90 -17.88 -17.83
N PRO A 214 14.05 -16.85 -17.79
CA PRO A 214 12.61 -17.03 -17.60
C PRO A 214 11.99 -17.72 -18.82
N ASP A 215 11.14 -18.71 -18.57
CA ASP A 215 10.26 -19.27 -19.58
C ASP A 215 9.12 -18.30 -19.90
N GLY A 216 8.32 -18.62 -20.92
CA GLY A 216 7.23 -17.75 -21.38
C GLY A 216 6.22 -17.41 -20.27
N TRP A 217 5.93 -18.36 -19.37
CA TRP A 217 5.03 -18.10 -18.25
C TRP A 217 5.65 -17.19 -17.20
N THR A 218 6.94 -17.38 -16.86
CA THR A 218 7.65 -16.46 -15.95
C THR A 218 7.70 -15.05 -16.51
N LEU A 219 7.94 -14.88 -17.82
CA LEU A 219 7.90 -13.56 -18.48
C LEU A 219 6.52 -12.90 -18.37
N LEU A 220 5.44 -13.67 -18.53
CA LEU A 220 4.09 -13.15 -18.34
C LEU A 220 3.85 -12.71 -16.89
N MET A 221 4.29 -13.48 -15.90
CA MET A 221 4.18 -13.11 -14.49
C MET A 221 5.02 -11.88 -14.14
N MET A 222 6.20 -11.74 -14.75
CA MET A 222 7.05 -10.55 -14.63
C MET A 222 6.32 -9.30 -15.13
N ALA A 223 5.71 -9.37 -16.31
CA ALA A 223 4.91 -8.28 -16.86
C ALA A 223 3.66 -7.98 -16.00
N ALA A 224 2.97 -9.03 -15.54
CA ALA A 224 1.79 -8.90 -14.67
C ALA A 224 2.13 -8.17 -13.36
N THR A 225 3.30 -8.43 -12.78
CA THR A 225 3.74 -7.80 -11.53
C THR A 225 3.81 -6.28 -11.66
N GLY A 226 4.44 -5.71 -12.70
CA GLY A 226 4.41 -4.26 -12.89
C GLY A 226 3.06 -3.71 -13.33
N PHE A 227 2.29 -4.49 -14.09
CA PHE A 227 0.95 -4.10 -14.48
C PHE A 227 0.06 -3.87 -13.25
N TRP A 228 -0.01 -4.85 -12.35
CA TRP A 228 -0.77 -4.74 -11.10
C TRP A 228 -0.24 -3.64 -10.18
N ALA A 229 1.10 -3.48 -10.10
CA ALA A 229 1.70 -2.38 -9.35
C ALA A 229 1.29 -1.00 -9.89
N SER A 230 1.41 -0.78 -11.20
CA SER A 230 1.12 0.49 -11.83
C SER A 230 -0.37 0.82 -11.79
N LEU A 231 -1.22 -0.14 -12.16
CA LEU A 231 -2.67 0.00 -12.10
C LEU A 231 -3.16 0.26 -10.67
N GLY A 232 -2.68 -0.51 -9.69
CA GLY A 232 -3.05 -0.34 -8.28
C GLY A 232 -2.69 1.05 -7.75
N HIS A 233 -1.47 1.52 -7.99
CA HIS A 233 -1.06 2.87 -7.56
C HIS A 233 -1.82 3.96 -8.31
N TRP A 234 -2.11 3.79 -9.60
CA TRP A 234 -2.91 4.75 -10.35
C TRP A 234 -4.33 4.87 -9.80
N LEU A 235 -5.01 3.74 -9.56
CA LEU A 235 -6.34 3.70 -8.96
C LEU A 235 -6.35 4.30 -7.54
N LEU A 236 -5.33 3.98 -6.73
CA LEU A 236 -5.15 4.54 -5.39
C LEU A 236 -5.05 6.08 -5.44
N ILE A 237 -4.23 6.60 -6.35
CA ILE A 237 -4.05 8.03 -6.52
C ILE A 237 -5.35 8.70 -7.00
N LEU A 238 -6.07 8.10 -7.96
CA LEU A 238 -7.37 8.60 -8.43
C LEU A 238 -8.43 8.61 -7.32
N ALA A 239 -8.48 7.56 -6.49
CA ALA A 239 -9.40 7.50 -5.35
C ALA A 239 -9.17 8.68 -4.39
N HIS A 240 -7.91 8.96 -4.05
CA HIS A 240 -7.53 10.08 -3.19
C HIS A 240 -7.79 11.47 -3.79
N ARG A 241 -7.89 11.61 -5.12
CA ARG A 241 -8.30 12.87 -5.75
C ARG A 241 -9.78 13.19 -5.55
N HIS A 242 -10.62 12.16 -5.37
CA HIS A 242 -12.07 12.34 -5.23
C HIS A 242 -12.52 12.54 -3.78
N VAL A 243 -11.87 11.85 -2.83
CA VAL A 243 -12.26 11.89 -1.41
C VAL A 243 -11.02 11.80 -0.52
N SER A 244 -11.11 12.42 0.67
CA SER A 244 -10.04 12.37 1.68
C SER A 244 -9.69 10.93 2.10
N ALA A 245 -8.42 10.74 2.46
CA ALA A 245 -7.90 9.45 2.92
C ALA A 245 -8.63 8.90 4.15
N ALA A 246 -9.19 9.76 5.01
CA ALA A 246 -9.97 9.32 6.18
C ALA A 246 -11.17 8.45 5.76
N VAL A 247 -11.95 8.92 4.77
CA VAL A 247 -13.12 8.19 4.27
C VAL A 247 -12.73 6.89 3.57
N LEU A 248 -11.56 6.85 2.95
CA LEU A 248 -11.08 5.69 2.20
C LEU A 248 -10.32 4.68 3.07
N SER A 249 -9.80 5.11 4.22
CA SER A 249 -8.97 4.30 5.14
C SER A 249 -9.56 2.94 5.48
N PRO A 250 -10.89 2.78 5.68
CA PRO A 250 -11.41 1.48 6.07
C PRO A 250 -11.54 0.49 4.91
N PHE A 251 -11.46 0.96 3.65
CA PHE A 251 -11.48 0.05 2.51
C PHE A 251 -10.15 -0.68 2.34
N LEU A 252 -9.09 -0.25 3.03
CA LEU A 252 -7.85 -1.01 3.17
C LEU A 252 -8.09 -2.41 3.76
N TYR A 253 -9.08 -2.55 4.64
CA TYR A 253 -9.45 -3.85 5.19
C TYR A 253 -10.00 -4.81 4.14
N THR A 254 -10.47 -4.34 2.97
CA THR A 254 -10.90 -5.26 1.90
C THR A 254 -9.75 -6.06 1.30
N GLN A 255 -8.50 -5.58 1.43
CA GLN A 255 -7.32 -6.26 0.91
C GLN A 255 -7.13 -7.65 1.54
N ILE A 256 -7.48 -7.85 2.82
CA ILE A 256 -7.35 -9.17 3.46
C ILE A 256 -8.24 -10.22 2.79
N ILE A 257 -9.41 -9.82 2.28
CA ILE A 257 -10.33 -10.73 1.59
C ILE A 257 -9.66 -11.26 0.31
N TRP A 258 -9.04 -10.36 -0.45
CA TRP A 258 -8.31 -10.72 -1.67
C TRP A 258 -7.06 -11.55 -1.37
N MET A 259 -6.30 -11.20 -0.34
CA MET A 259 -5.11 -11.96 0.08
C MET A 259 -5.46 -13.37 0.53
N LEU A 260 -6.57 -13.54 1.27
CA LEU A 260 -7.07 -14.84 1.71
C LEU A 260 -7.58 -15.66 0.52
N ALA A 261 -8.32 -15.05 -0.41
CA ALA A 261 -8.77 -15.71 -1.61
C ALA A 261 -7.61 -16.17 -2.51
N LEU A 262 -6.64 -15.28 -2.79
CA LEU A 262 -5.48 -15.60 -3.61
C LEU A 262 -4.54 -16.60 -2.92
N GLY A 263 -4.35 -16.47 -1.60
CA GLY A 263 -3.63 -17.46 -0.78
C GLY A 263 -4.23 -18.84 -0.93
N TYR A 264 -5.55 -18.95 -0.76
CA TYR A 264 -6.26 -20.22 -0.87
C TYR A 264 -6.24 -20.79 -2.30
N PHE A 265 -6.67 -20.01 -3.30
CA PHE A 265 -6.86 -20.52 -4.67
C PHE A 265 -5.55 -20.74 -5.44
N ILE A 266 -4.52 -19.92 -5.19
CA ILE A 266 -3.24 -19.99 -5.94
C ILE A 266 -2.19 -20.81 -5.18
N PHE A 267 -2.12 -20.66 -3.85
CA PHE A 267 -1.06 -21.25 -3.04
C PHE A 267 -1.54 -22.42 -2.17
N GLY A 268 -2.85 -22.69 -2.10
CA GLY A 268 -3.41 -23.71 -1.22
C GLY A 268 -3.28 -23.36 0.27
N ASP A 269 -3.01 -22.09 0.58
CA ASP A 269 -2.85 -21.59 1.95
C ASP A 269 -4.22 -21.60 2.65
N LEU A 270 -4.48 -22.61 3.47
CA LEU A 270 -5.66 -22.67 4.34
C LEU A 270 -5.41 -21.83 5.59
N PRO A 271 -6.14 -20.71 5.78
CA PRO A 271 -6.00 -19.90 6.99
C PRO A 271 -6.44 -20.73 8.19
N ASP A 272 -5.58 -20.80 9.21
CA ASP A 272 -5.91 -21.51 10.44
C ASP A 272 -7.03 -20.78 11.22
N ARG A 273 -7.55 -21.44 12.26
CA ARG A 273 -8.64 -20.89 13.08
C ARG A 273 -8.29 -19.53 13.70
N TRP A 274 -7.00 -19.25 13.92
CA TRP A 274 -6.51 -18.02 14.56
C TRP A 274 -6.37 -16.88 13.56
N THR A 275 -5.95 -17.20 12.33
CA THR A 275 -5.98 -16.31 11.17
C THR A 275 -7.40 -15.85 10.90
N LEU A 276 -8.37 -16.76 10.92
CA LEU A 276 -9.79 -16.41 10.76
C LEU A 276 -10.31 -15.56 11.92
N ALA A 277 -9.97 -15.90 13.17
CA ALA A 277 -10.39 -15.14 14.35
C ALA A 277 -9.81 -13.72 14.34
N GLY A 278 -8.51 -13.57 14.09
CA GLY A 278 -7.86 -12.27 14.03
C GLY A 278 -8.33 -11.42 12.85
N ALA A 279 -8.56 -12.03 11.68
CA ALA A 279 -9.12 -11.34 10.52
C ALA A 279 -10.51 -10.78 10.85
N SER A 280 -11.34 -11.57 11.57
CA SER A 280 -12.65 -11.13 12.05
C SER A 280 -12.54 -9.92 12.99
N ILE A 281 -11.59 -9.94 13.93
CA ILE A 281 -11.34 -8.80 14.84
C ILE A 281 -10.94 -7.55 14.04
N VAL A 282 -10.03 -7.68 13.09
CA VAL A 282 -9.55 -6.55 12.29
C VAL A 282 -10.68 -5.98 11.41
N ILE A 283 -11.48 -6.84 10.78
CA ILE A 283 -12.65 -6.44 9.99
C ILE A 283 -13.66 -5.69 10.87
N CYS A 284 -13.96 -6.22 12.07
CA CYS A 284 -14.86 -5.56 13.03
C CYS A 284 -14.33 -4.19 13.49
N ALA A 285 -13.02 -4.07 13.76
CA ALA A 285 -12.39 -2.79 14.12
C ALA A 285 -12.49 -1.78 12.97
N GLY A 286 -12.31 -2.23 11.72
CA GLY A 286 -12.49 -1.42 10.52
C GLY A 286 -13.93 -0.94 10.32
N ILE A 287 -14.91 -1.82 10.51
CA ILE A 287 -16.34 -1.48 10.44
C ILE A 287 -16.72 -0.48 11.55
N TYR A 288 -16.20 -0.65 12.77
CA TYR A 288 -16.43 0.29 13.86
C TYR A 288 -15.88 1.68 13.54
N LEU A 289 -14.68 1.76 12.96
CA LEU A 289 -14.10 3.03 12.49
C LEU A 289 -14.99 3.69 11.43
N LEU A 290 -15.50 2.93 10.46
CA LEU A 290 -16.45 3.41 9.44
C LEU A 290 -17.74 3.97 10.04
N HIS A 291 -18.37 3.19 10.91
CA HIS A 291 -19.65 3.55 11.52
C HIS A 291 -19.50 4.88 12.26
N ARG A 292 -18.40 5.04 13.00
CA ARG A 292 -18.18 6.24 13.79
C ARG A 292 -17.87 7.48 12.96
N GLU A 293 -17.13 7.35 11.87
CA GLU A 293 -16.87 8.50 11.00
C GLU A 293 -18.17 9.06 10.41
N ARG A 294 -19.17 8.18 10.18
CA ARG A 294 -20.52 8.60 9.80
C ARG A 294 -21.25 9.33 10.94
N VAL A 295 -21.20 8.82 12.17
CA VAL A 295 -21.85 9.42 13.33
C VAL A 295 -21.26 10.80 13.68
N ARG A 296 -19.94 10.99 13.55
CA ARG A 296 -19.33 12.31 13.82
C ARG A 296 -19.75 13.36 12.78
N LYS A 297 -19.87 12.97 11.51
CA LYS A 297 -20.38 13.87 10.46
C LYS A 297 -21.86 14.22 10.65
N SER A 298 -22.70 13.33 11.18
CA SER A 298 -24.11 13.68 11.44
C SER A 298 -24.30 14.65 12.60
N VAL A 299 -23.36 14.71 13.54
CA VAL A 299 -23.39 15.66 14.68
C VAL A 299 -22.88 17.05 14.28
N ASP A 300 -21.89 17.16 13.38
CA ASP A 300 -21.38 18.46 12.90
C ASP A 300 -22.33 19.17 11.90
N TYR A 301 -23.41 18.50 11.44
CA TYR A 301 -24.46 19.06 10.57
C TYR A 301 -25.82 19.25 11.28
N ALA A 302 -25.89 19.00 12.59
CA ALA A 302 -27.07 19.22 13.44
C ALA A 302 -26.82 20.43 14.36
#